data_AF-A0A2M7N283-F1
#
_entry.id   AF-A0A2M7N283-F1
#
_cell.length_a   1.000
_cell.length_b   1.000
_cell.length_c   1.000
_cell.angle_alpha   90.00
_cell.angle_beta   90.00
_cell.angle_gamma   90.00
#
_symmetry.space_group_name_H-M   'P 1'
#
loop_
_entity.id
_entity.type
_entity.pdbx_description
1 polymer ?
#
loop_
_entity_poly.entity_id
_entity_poly.type
_entity_poly.pdbx_seq_one_letter_code
_entity_poly.pdbx_strand_id
1 'polypeptide(L)'
;INSKELTGIAFAEYNIYPYTTQLQKLSMFTNLQTFNSYTTKFYNWQKFDLGTMFLFKRKASKPMQQIDAEIKASKIISEYTKSNFLLLNTKIALNNRTKPLPFSCEFNFEFGPDYLKTWLEYKVQINYTNKNKGFSARIFAGAFIYNNNKYIQNNLNLSGTFGYNDYKFSEVFPDRLNSNVSNLWSHQFVKNDGGFTVLNPIYSRNWLTSVNFNAAFPVPLPLSIYLNIATYYNAKTAFDGSIQFPYELGIELNVLKDIFAIYFPITMSSDIKQTNEMFTTTYFAQIRFVLNFSKIVPFKYPNQLPLMF
;
A
#
# COMPACT_ATOMS: atom_id res chain seq x y z
N ILE A 1 18.70 25.42 8.34
CA ILE A 1 18.47 25.45 6.88
C ILE A 1 17.14 26.16 6.64
N ASN A 2 17.16 27.34 6.03
CA ASN A 2 15.95 28.09 5.68
C ASN A 2 15.65 27.88 4.20
N SER A 3 14.83 26.88 3.85
CA SER A 3 14.23 26.85 2.51
C SER A 3 13.08 27.85 2.48
N LYS A 4 13.11 28.80 1.53
CA LYS A 4 11.98 29.70 1.22
C LYS A 4 10.88 29.00 0.41
N GLU A 5 11.06 27.71 0.13
CA GLU A 5 10.13 26.93 -0.66
C GLU A 5 8.93 26.50 0.19
N LEU A 6 7.73 26.77 -0.33
CA LEU A 6 6.48 26.36 0.27
C LEU A 6 6.37 24.84 0.18
N THR A 7 6.32 24.18 1.34
CA THR A 7 5.95 22.77 1.46
C THR A 7 4.62 22.65 2.17
N GLY A 8 3.74 21.79 1.69
CA GLY A 8 2.46 21.55 2.32
C GLY A 8 1.48 20.82 1.43
N ILE A 9 0.27 20.68 1.98
CA ILE A 9 -0.86 20.06 1.31
C ILE A 9 -2.01 21.06 1.30
N ALA A 10 -2.63 21.28 0.14
CA ALA A 10 -3.92 21.95 0.01
C ALA A 10 -4.93 20.97 -0.57
N PHE A 11 -6.07 20.80 0.12
CA PHE A 11 -7.12 19.86 -0.26
C PHE A 11 -8.46 20.58 -0.27
N ALA A 12 -9.24 20.36 -1.33
CA ALA A 12 -10.61 20.86 -1.43
C ALA A 12 -11.53 19.73 -1.92
N GLU A 13 -12.67 19.57 -1.29
CA GLU A 13 -13.69 18.55 -1.60
C GLU A 13 -15.07 19.20 -1.64
N TYR A 14 -15.81 18.99 -2.72
CA TYR A 14 -17.20 19.40 -2.86
C TYR A 14 -18.11 18.18 -2.92
N ASN A 15 -19.14 18.18 -2.07
CA ASN A 15 -19.98 17.02 -1.79
C ASN A 15 -21.42 17.23 -2.24
N ILE A 16 -21.94 16.30 -3.04
CA ILE A 16 -23.31 16.28 -3.54
C ILE A 16 -24.00 15.01 -3.02
N TYR A 17 -25.21 15.15 -2.49
CA TYR A 17 -26.03 14.05 -1.95
C TYR A 17 -27.32 13.92 -2.77
N PRO A 18 -27.35 13.12 -3.85
CA PRO A 18 -28.50 13.05 -4.74
C PRO A 18 -29.68 12.32 -4.07
N TYR A 19 -30.87 12.93 -4.10
CA TYR A 19 -32.06 12.36 -3.47
C TYR A 19 -32.60 11.12 -4.21
N THR A 20 -32.63 11.13 -5.55
CA THR A 20 -33.40 10.18 -6.38
C THR A 20 -32.60 9.06 -7.06
N THR A 21 -31.28 9.01 -6.88
CA THR A 21 -30.42 8.01 -7.57
C THR A 21 -29.99 6.86 -6.64
N GLN A 22 -29.37 5.81 -7.19
CA GLN A 22 -28.69 4.76 -6.41
C GLN A 22 -27.39 5.27 -5.74
N LEU A 23 -26.96 6.49 -6.06
CA LEU A 23 -25.80 7.14 -5.48
C LEU A 23 -26.20 7.78 -4.14
N GLN A 24 -25.44 7.51 -3.09
CA GLN A 24 -25.58 8.12 -1.78
C GLN A 24 -24.83 9.46 -1.72
N LYS A 25 -23.62 9.50 -2.28
CA LYS A 25 -22.74 10.68 -2.25
C LYS A 25 -21.85 10.71 -3.48
N LEU A 26 -21.70 11.89 -4.06
CA LEU A 26 -20.69 12.22 -5.07
C LEU A 26 -19.75 13.26 -4.46
N SER A 27 -18.44 13.02 -4.52
CA SER A 27 -17.43 13.93 -3.97
C SER A 27 -16.46 14.29 -5.08
N MET A 28 -16.39 15.55 -5.47
CA MET A 28 -15.36 16.04 -6.39
C MET A 28 -14.24 16.61 -5.54
N PHE A 29 -12.99 16.21 -5.78
CA PHE A 29 -11.87 16.66 -4.97
C PHE A 29 -10.67 17.08 -5.81
N THR A 30 -9.88 17.98 -5.23
CA THR A 30 -8.54 18.31 -5.70
C THR A 30 -7.57 18.34 -4.55
N ASN A 31 -6.33 17.94 -4.81
CA ASN A 31 -5.27 17.82 -3.82
C ASN A 31 -3.94 18.28 -4.43
N LEU A 32 -3.38 19.33 -3.86
CA LEU A 32 -2.06 19.85 -4.19
C LEU A 32 -1.10 19.46 -3.07
N GLN A 33 -0.01 18.77 -3.41
CA GLN A 33 1.03 18.38 -2.49
C GLN A 33 2.37 18.90 -3.00
N THR A 34 3.12 19.53 -2.12
CA THR A 34 4.48 20.02 -2.38
C THR A 34 5.34 19.65 -1.19
N PHE A 35 6.43 18.93 -1.44
CA PHE A 35 7.35 18.59 -0.38
C PHE A 35 8.77 18.57 -0.92
N ASN A 36 9.69 18.83 0.01
CA ASN A 36 11.11 18.84 -0.27
C ASN A 36 11.74 17.64 0.41
N SER A 37 12.67 17.00 -0.28
CA SER A 37 13.56 16.00 0.33
C SER A 37 15.00 16.50 0.28
N TYR A 38 15.71 16.31 1.39
CA TYR A 38 17.09 16.74 1.55
C TYR A 38 17.98 15.50 1.65
N THR A 39 18.93 15.39 0.73
CA THR A 39 20.03 14.41 0.81
C THR A 39 21.35 15.15 0.88
N THR A 40 21.73 15.80 -0.24
CA THR A 40 22.86 16.73 -0.38
C THR A 40 22.48 18.00 -1.14
N LYS A 41 21.31 17.99 -1.81
CA LYS A 41 20.63 19.10 -2.48
C LYS A 41 19.14 19.07 -2.13
N PHE A 42 18.46 20.20 -2.24
CA PHE A 42 17.00 20.25 -2.18
C PHE A 42 16.43 19.71 -3.48
N TYR A 43 15.54 18.72 -3.35
CA TYR A 43 14.71 18.26 -4.45
C TYR A 43 13.26 18.51 -4.10
N ASN A 44 12.57 19.26 -4.96
CA ASN A 44 11.15 19.48 -4.84
C ASN A 44 10.39 18.41 -5.63
N TRP A 45 9.28 17.95 -5.06
CA TRP A 45 8.28 17.22 -5.80
C TRP A 45 6.90 17.84 -5.58
N GLN A 46 6.13 17.83 -6.65
CA GLN A 46 4.80 18.39 -6.72
C GLN A 46 3.85 17.34 -7.25
N LYS A 47 2.69 17.23 -6.62
CA LYS A 47 1.63 16.35 -7.05
C LYS A 47 0.31 17.11 -7.04
N PHE A 48 -0.40 17.04 -8.15
CA PHE A 48 -1.74 17.56 -8.29
C PHE A 48 -2.69 16.40 -8.60
N ASP A 49 -3.61 16.12 -7.70
CA ASP A 49 -4.70 15.18 -7.93
C ASP A 49 -5.99 15.95 -8.24
N LEU A 50 -6.74 15.42 -9.21
CA LEU A 50 -8.13 15.77 -9.49
C LEU A 50 -8.91 14.47 -9.56
N GLY A 51 -10.02 14.37 -8.85
CA GLY A 51 -10.80 13.14 -8.86
C GLY A 51 -12.23 13.28 -8.40
N THR A 52 -12.94 12.19 -8.58
CA THR A 52 -14.35 12.03 -8.22
C THR A 52 -14.53 10.72 -7.47
N MET A 53 -15.13 10.80 -6.30
CA MET A 53 -15.53 9.65 -5.48
C MET A 53 -17.04 9.46 -5.55
N PHE A 54 -17.45 8.21 -5.72
CA PHE A 54 -18.83 7.76 -5.77
C PHE A 54 -19.08 6.83 -4.60
N LEU A 55 -20.08 7.13 -3.79
CA LEU A 55 -20.55 6.28 -2.71
C LEU A 55 -21.96 5.80 -3.05
N PHE A 56 -22.16 4.50 -3.15
CA PHE A 56 -23.46 3.93 -3.52
C PHE A 56 -24.30 3.64 -2.27
N LYS A 57 -25.63 3.77 -2.42
CA LYS A 57 -26.58 3.45 -1.34
C LYS A 57 -26.45 1.98 -0.95
N ARG A 58 -26.45 1.73 0.35
CA ARG A 58 -26.45 0.37 0.88
C ARG A 58 -27.81 -0.29 0.61
N LYS A 59 -27.80 -1.58 0.28
CA LYS A 59 -29.04 -2.36 0.15
C LYS A 59 -29.62 -2.62 1.53
N ALA A 60 -30.94 -2.51 1.69
CA ALA A 60 -31.62 -2.78 2.95
C ALA A 60 -31.34 -4.20 3.48
N SER A 61 -31.21 -5.18 2.57
CA SER A 61 -30.85 -6.57 2.92
C SER A 61 -29.39 -6.77 3.35
N LYS A 62 -28.51 -5.79 3.08
CA LYS A 62 -27.07 -5.86 3.40
C LYS A 62 -26.59 -4.49 3.92
N PRO A 63 -27.06 -4.03 5.10
CA PRO A 63 -26.84 -2.66 5.58
C PRO A 63 -25.39 -2.35 5.99
N MET A 64 -24.55 -3.40 6.13
CA MET A 64 -23.12 -3.29 6.42
C MET A 64 -22.24 -3.42 5.18
N GLN A 65 -22.84 -3.63 4.00
CA GLN A 65 -22.13 -3.65 2.72
C GLN A 65 -22.23 -2.28 2.04
N GLN A 66 -21.07 -1.75 1.66
CA GLN A 66 -20.94 -0.47 1.00
C GLN A 66 -20.05 -0.62 -0.24
N ILE A 67 -20.50 -0.06 -1.35
CA ILE A 67 -19.71 0.04 -2.57
C ILE A 67 -19.30 1.50 -2.72
N ASP A 68 -18.02 1.69 -3.02
CA ASP A 68 -17.46 2.98 -3.42
C ASP A 68 -16.61 2.81 -4.68
N ALA A 69 -16.52 3.89 -5.45
CA ALA A 69 -15.66 3.97 -6.61
C ALA A 69 -14.94 5.32 -6.64
N GLU A 70 -13.73 5.36 -7.18
CA GLU A 70 -12.93 6.57 -7.34
C GLU A 70 -12.35 6.58 -8.74
N ILE A 71 -12.41 7.74 -9.40
CA ILE A 71 -11.63 8.03 -10.60
C ILE A 71 -10.74 9.22 -10.24
N LYS A 72 -9.43 9.08 -10.44
CA LYS A 72 -8.45 10.09 -10.07
C LYS A 72 -7.39 10.24 -11.14
N ALA A 73 -7.17 11.46 -11.60
CA ALA A 73 -6.03 11.85 -12.40
C ALA A 73 -4.97 12.50 -11.49
N SER A 74 -3.72 12.08 -11.60
CA SER A 74 -2.59 12.61 -10.82
C SER A 74 -1.49 13.11 -11.76
N LYS A 75 -1.18 14.40 -11.72
CA LYS A 75 0.01 14.97 -12.34
C LYS A 75 1.13 14.97 -11.31
N ILE A 76 2.23 14.30 -11.63
CA ILE A 76 3.39 14.16 -10.73
C ILE A 76 4.62 14.75 -11.40
N ILE A 77 5.29 15.64 -10.69
CA ILE A 77 6.55 16.27 -11.08
C ILE A 77 7.53 16.04 -9.94
N SER A 78 8.68 15.42 -10.25
CA SER A 78 9.74 15.20 -9.27
C SER A 78 11.08 15.49 -9.92
N GLU A 79 11.80 16.44 -9.35
CA GLU A 79 13.13 16.85 -9.81
C GLU A 79 14.16 15.75 -9.56
N TYR A 80 14.01 15.01 -8.45
CA TYR A 80 14.94 13.95 -8.05
C TYR A 80 14.94 12.80 -9.06
N THR A 81 13.76 12.27 -9.36
CA THR A 81 13.57 11.18 -10.34
C THR A 81 13.55 11.68 -11.78
N LYS A 82 13.66 13.00 -12.00
CA LYS A 82 13.46 13.68 -13.31
C LYS A 82 12.18 13.23 -14.00
N SER A 83 11.12 13.01 -13.23
CA SER A 83 9.87 12.44 -13.72
C SER A 83 8.81 13.51 -13.84
N ASN A 84 8.12 13.55 -14.98
CA ASN A 84 6.98 14.41 -15.23
C ASN A 84 5.93 13.61 -15.99
N PHE A 85 4.89 13.15 -15.29
CA PHE A 85 3.91 12.26 -15.90
C PHE A 85 2.50 12.44 -15.34
N LEU A 86 1.53 11.95 -16.11
CA LEU A 86 0.13 11.87 -15.74
C LEU A 86 -0.21 10.40 -15.47
N LEU A 87 -0.90 10.15 -14.36
CA LEU A 87 -1.53 8.86 -14.08
C LEU A 87 -3.04 9.04 -14.06
N LEU A 88 -3.77 8.05 -14.57
CA LEU A 88 -5.20 7.89 -14.34
C LEU A 88 -5.41 6.60 -13.55
N ASN A 89 -6.03 6.70 -12.38
CA ASN A 89 -6.37 5.56 -11.55
C ASN A 89 -7.89 5.47 -11.36
N THR A 90 -8.44 4.30 -11.62
CA THR A 90 -9.83 3.95 -11.29
C THR A 90 -9.82 2.87 -10.24
N LYS A 91 -10.57 3.07 -9.17
CA LYS A 91 -10.72 2.12 -8.06
C LYS A 91 -12.19 1.82 -7.84
N ILE A 92 -12.51 0.56 -7.58
CA ILE A 92 -13.83 0.12 -7.13
C ILE A 92 -13.61 -0.74 -5.89
N ALA A 93 -14.31 -0.43 -4.80
CA ALA A 93 -14.23 -1.20 -3.57
C ALA A 93 -15.61 -1.65 -3.09
N LEU A 94 -15.66 -2.90 -2.63
CA LEU A 94 -16.77 -3.47 -1.89
C LEU A 94 -16.29 -3.75 -0.46
N ASN A 95 -16.92 -3.06 0.49
CA ASN A 95 -16.58 -3.11 1.90
C ASN A 95 -17.73 -3.74 2.68
N ASN A 96 -17.47 -4.81 3.43
CA ASN A 96 -18.44 -5.45 4.31
C ASN A 96 -17.94 -5.48 5.74
N ARG A 97 -18.71 -4.87 6.65
CA ARG A 97 -18.37 -4.78 8.08
C ARG A 97 -19.10 -5.80 8.96
N THR A 98 -19.90 -6.69 8.37
CA THR A 98 -20.65 -7.71 9.13
C THR A 98 -19.71 -8.61 9.92
N LYS A 99 -19.88 -8.66 11.24
CA LYS A 99 -19.23 -9.63 12.11
C LYS A 99 -19.95 -11.00 12.00
N PRO A 100 -19.24 -12.12 12.16
CA PRO A 100 -17.83 -12.27 12.57
C PRO A 100 -16.81 -12.23 11.43
N LEU A 101 -17.26 -12.13 10.17
CA LEU A 101 -16.44 -12.24 8.96
C LEU A 101 -16.47 -10.94 8.11
N PRO A 102 -15.92 -9.82 8.62
CA PRO A 102 -15.80 -8.62 7.82
C PRO A 102 -14.76 -8.81 6.70
N PHE A 103 -14.99 -8.18 5.56
CA PHE A 103 -14.11 -8.27 4.39
C PHE A 103 -14.09 -6.97 3.58
N SER A 104 -13.05 -6.80 2.75
CA SER A 104 -13.00 -5.79 1.71
C SER A 104 -12.43 -6.38 0.43
N CYS A 105 -13.02 -6.01 -0.70
CA CYS A 105 -12.53 -6.35 -2.03
C CYS A 105 -12.29 -5.05 -2.78
N GLU A 106 -11.09 -4.86 -3.30
CA GLU A 106 -10.70 -3.65 -4.01
C GLU A 106 -10.12 -4.03 -5.38
N PHE A 107 -10.64 -3.42 -6.42
CA PHE A 107 -10.16 -3.61 -7.79
C PHE A 107 -9.70 -2.27 -8.36
N ASN A 108 -8.51 -2.25 -8.94
CA ASN A 108 -7.87 -1.05 -9.44
C ASN A 108 -7.43 -1.21 -10.89
N PHE A 109 -7.48 -0.10 -11.61
CA PHE A 109 -6.89 0.09 -12.92
C PHE A 109 -6.05 1.36 -12.90
N GLU A 110 -4.78 1.23 -13.27
CA GLU A 110 -3.82 2.32 -13.33
C GLU A 110 -3.28 2.42 -14.76
N PHE A 111 -3.58 3.54 -15.40
CA PHE A 111 -3.05 3.94 -16.69
C PHE A 111 -1.93 4.93 -16.46
N GLY A 112 -0.71 4.56 -16.83
CA GLY A 112 0.45 5.43 -16.73
C GLY A 112 1.22 5.52 -18.05
N PRO A 113 2.36 6.23 -18.07
CA PRO A 113 3.19 6.34 -19.26
C PRO A 113 3.68 4.96 -19.70
N ASP A 114 3.24 4.51 -20.87
CA ASP A 114 3.62 3.24 -21.49
C ASP A 114 3.28 1.97 -20.69
N TYR A 115 2.28 2.03 -19.80
CA TYR A 115 1.75 0.83 -19.15
C TYR A 115 0.26 0.95 -18.78
N LEU A 116 -0.38 -0.21 -18.71
CA LEU A 116 -1.70 -0.40 -18.11
C LEU A 116 -1.60 -1.55 -17.11
N LYS A 117 -1.79 -1.22 -15.83
CA LYS A 117 -1.70 -2.16 -14.71
C LYS A 117 -3.05 -2.28 -14.02
N THR A 118 -3.41 -3.49 -13.61
CA THR A 118 -4.61 -3.75 -12.82
C THR A 118 -4.27 -4.67 -11.67
N TRP A 119 -4.99 -4.54 -10.56
CA TRP A 119 -4.86 -5.46 -9.45
C TRP A 119 -6.15 -5.60 -8.66
N LEU A 120 -6.31 -6.78 -8.08
CA LEU A 120 -7.34 -7.14 -7.13
C LEU A 120 -6.68 -7.32 -5.76
N GLU A 121 -7.28 -6.74 -4.73
CA GLU A 121 -6.92 -6.97 -3.33
C GLU A 121 -8.16 -7.41 -2.56
N TYR A 122 -8.09 -8.59 -1.95
CA TYR A 122 -9.16 -9.11 -1.10
C TYR A 122 -8.62 -9.31 0.33
N LYS A 123 -9.25 -8.66 1.31
CA LYS A 123 -8.92 -8.78 2.72
C LYS A 123 -10.11 -9.36 3.46
N VAL A 124 -9.87 -10.32 4.32
CA VAL A 124 -10.90 -10.94 5.17
C VAL A 124 -10.34 -11.16 6.56
N GLN A 125 -11.20 -11.01 7.58
CA GLN A 125 -10.85 -11.29 8.95
C GLN A 125 -11.91 -12.16 9.62
N ILE A 126 -11.46 -13.19 10.32
CA ILE A 126 -12.28 -14.03 11.20
C ILE A 126 -12.01 -13.58 12.62
N ASN A 127 -12.97 -12.88 13.22
CA ASN A 127 -12.84 -12.37 14.58
C ASN A 127 -13.00 -13.48 15.63
N TYR A 128 -12.12 -13.49 16.62
CA TYR A 128 -12.32 -14.22 17.86
C TYR A 128 -13.50 -13.63 18.62
N THR A 129 -14.22 -14.50 19.35
CA THR A 129 -15.55 -14.24 19.92
C THR A 129 -15.68 -12.90 20.65
N ASN A 130 -14.62 -12.42 21.35
CA ASN A 130 -14.71 -11.25 22.24
C ASN A 130 -13.56 -10.22 22.18
N LYS A 131 -12.68 -10.20 21.17
CA LYS A 131 -11.42 -9.40 21.28
C LYS A 131 -11.03 -8.44 20.14
N ASN A 132 -11.85 -8.22 19.08
CA ASN A 132 -11.40 -7.49 17.86
C ASN A 132 -10.00 -7.94 17.37
N LYS A 133 -9.68 -9.20 17.68
CA LYS A 133 -8.49 -9.96 17.32
C LYS A 133 -8.98 -11.14 16.52
N GLY A 134 -8.14 -11.67 15.66
CA GLY A 134 -8.57 -12.74 14.80
C GLY A 134 -7.47 -13.29 13.92
N PHE A 135 -7.91 -14.17 13.05
CA PHE A 135 -7.14 -14.56 11.88
C PHE A 135 -7.53 -13.65 10.72
N SER A 136 -6.55 -13.13 10.01
CA SER A 136 -6.75 -12.29 8.83
C SER A 136 -5.96 -12.83 7.65
N ALA A 137 -6.53 -12.69 6.47
CA ALA A 137 -5.90 -13.02 5.21
C ALA A 137 -6.04 -11.85 4.24
N ARG A 138 -4.97 -11.54 3.52
CA ARG A 138 -4.95 -10.64 2.37
C ARG A 138 -4.50 -11.43 1.15
N ILE A 139 -5.27 -11.36 0.08
CA ILE A 139 -4.92 -11.89 -1.23
C ILE A 139 -4.69 -10.71 -2.15
N PHE A 140 -3.58 -10.71 -2.87
CA PHE A 140 -3.29 -9.74 -3.91
C PHE A 140 -3.05 -10.48 -5.23
N ALA A 141 -3.62 -9.97 -6.32
CA ALA A 141 -3.36 -10.45 -7.68
C ALA A 141 -3.25 -9.24 -8.60
N GLY A 142 -2.03 -8.93 -9.02
CA GLY A 142 -1.71 -7.82 -9.92
C GLY A 142 -1.19 -8.32 -11.25
N ALA A 143 -1.56 -7.62 -12.33
CA ALA A 143 -1.07 -7.90 -13.67
C ALA A 143 -0.95 -6.62 -14.50
N PHE A 144 -0.02 -6.63 -15.43
CA PHE A 144 0.04 -5.67 -16.53
C PHE A 144 -0.76 -6.22 -17.70
N ILE A 145 -1.74 -5.44 -18.17
CA ILE A 145 -2.41 -5.69 -19.45
C ILE A 145 -1.44 -5.37 -20.59
N TYR A 146 -0.64 -4.32 -20.41
CA TYR A 146 0.45 -3.93 -21.28
C TYR A 146 1.52 -3.20 -20.46
N ASN A 147 2.80 -3.41 -20.80
CA ASN A 147 3.92 -2.77 -20.11
C ASN A 147 5.14 -2.63 -21.02
N ASN A 148 5.28 -1.46 -21.65
CA ASN A 148 6.51 -1.06 -22.34
C ASN A 148 7.38 -0.10 -21.51
N ASN A 149 6.91 0.25 -20.32
CA ASN A 149 7.63 1.11 -19.40
C ASN A 149 8.92 0.42 -18.91
N LYS A 150 10.02 1.17 -18.90
CA LYS A 150 11.36 0.69 -18.51
C LYS A 150 11.73 0.99 -17.05
N TYR A 151 10.94 1.82 -16.37
CA TYR A 151 11.15 2.23 -14.99
C TYR A 151 10.70 1.12 -14.03
N ILE A 152 11.65 0.64 -13.22
CA ILE A 152 11.41 -0.46 -12.28
C ILE A 152 10.38 -0.11 -11.20
N GLN A 153 10.24 1.17 -10.87
CA GLN A 153 9.35 1.66 -9.83
C GLN A 153 7.86 1.39 -10.14
N ASN A 154 7.49 1.29 -11.42
CA ASN A 154 6.11 1.04 -11.83
C ASN A 154 5.72 -0.45 -11.70
N ASN A 155 6.70 -1.34 -11.59
CA ASN A 155 6.51 -2.79 -11.53
C ASN A 155 5.81 -3.24 -10.25
N LEU A 156 5.23 -4.44 -10.30
CA LEU A 156 4.64 -5.08 -9.13
C LEU A 156 5.75 -5.48 -8.19
N ASN A 157 5.75 -4.96 -6.96
CA ASN A 157 6.81 -5.20 -5.99
C ASN A 157 6.43 -6.29 -4.99
N LEU A 158 7.32 -7.25 -4.77
CA LEU A 158 7.10 -8.30 -3.77
C LEU A 158 7.12 -7.75 -2.33
N SER A 159 8.07 -6.86 -2.00
CA SER A 159 8.34 -6.36 -0.63
C SER A 159 7.61 -5.07 -0.24
N GLY A 160 6.59 -4.71 -1.01
CA GLY A 160 5.82 -3.48 -0.82
C GLY A 160 6.62 -2.20 -1.07
N THR A 161 5.91 -1.08 -1.10
CA THR A 161 6.50 0.23 -1.44
C THR A 161 7.21 0.84 -0.23
N PHE A 162 8.43 1.32 -0.42
CA PHE A 162 9.19 2.13 0.53
C PHE A 162 9.48 3.50 -0.08
N GLY A 163 10.07 4.42 0.69
CA GLY A 163 10.21 5.82 0.28
C GLY A 163 10.80 6.01 -1.13
N TYR A 164 11.89 5.30 -1.43
CA TYR A 164 12.64 5.45 -2.68
C TYR A 164 11.88 4.98 -3.93
N ASN A 165 11.00 3.97 -3.81
CA ASN A 165 10.26 3.42 -4.96
C ASN A 165 8.78 3.84 -5.02
N ASP A 166 8.32 4.71 -4.12
CA ASP A 166 6.98 5.33 -4.18
C ASP A 166 6.92 6.39 -5.29
N TYR A 167 6.85 5.95 -6.54
CA TYR A 167 6.70 6.83 -7.71
C TYR A 167 5.40 7.63 -7.70
N LYS A 168 4.37 7.19 -6.95
CA LYS A 168 3.08 7.88 -6.87
C LYS A 168 3.07 9.00 -5.85
N PHE A 169 4.05 9.07 -4.96
CA PHE A 169 4.05 9.97 -3.80
C PHE A 169 2.70 9.90 -3.08
N SER A 170 2.23 8.68 -2.83
CA SER A 170 0.91 8.43 -2.22
C SER A 170 0.98 8.45 -0.70
N GLU A 171 2.15 8.13 -0.14
CA GLU A 171 2.33 7.98 1.29
C GLU A 171 3.39 8.95 1.82
N VAL A 172 3.33 9.25 3.11
CA VAL A 172 4.29 10.16 3.77
C VAL A 172 5.45 9.33 4.30
N PHE A 173 6.63 9.56 3.72
CA PHE A 173 7.91 9.01 4.18
C PHE A 173 8.79 10.17 4.65
N PRO A 174 9.06 10.31 5.96
CA PRO A 174 9.87 11.40 6.49
C PRO A 174 11.26 11.49 5.86
N ASP A 175 11.87 10.34 5.54
CA ASP A 175 13.18 10.25 4.89
C ASP A 175 13.12 9.47 3.57
N ARG A 176 12.25 9.94 2.65
CA ARG A 176 11.89 9.24 1.40
C ARG A 176 13.10 8.77 0.58
N LEU A 177 14.13 9.59 0.47
CA LEU A 177 15.27 9.35 -0.41
C LEU A 177 16.39 8.55 0.25
N ASN A 178 16.26 8.23 1.54
CA ASN A 178 17.31 7.52 2.26
C ASN A 178 17.14 6.02 2.15
N SER A 179 18.08 5.38 1.45
CA SER A 179 18.18 3.93 1.32
C SER A 179 19.20 3.32 2.28
N ASN A 180 19.79 4.10 3.19
CA ASN A 180 20.74 3.59 4.16
C ASN A 180 20.03 2.79 5.25
N VAL A 181 20.20 1.47 5.24
CA VAL A 181 19.63 0.51 6.20
C VAL A 181 20.12 0.69 7.65
N SER A 182 21.03 1.62 7.93
CA SER A 182 21.33 2.03 9.30
C SER A 182 20.36 3.08 9.85
N ASN A 183 19.56 3.71 8.98
CA ASN A 183 18.59 4.75 9.37
C ASN A 183 17.22 4.13 9.59
N LEU A 184 16.64 4.37 10.77
CA LEU A 184 15.28 3.93 11.12
C LEU A 184 14.25 4.22 10.02
N TRP A 185 14.25 5.42 9.43
CA TRP A 185 13.24 5.82 8.45
C TRP A 185 13.31 5.05 7.12
N SER A 186 14.45 4.45 6.77
CA SER A 186 14.56 3.62 5.57
C SER A 186 13.84 2.27 5.73
N HIS A 187 13.47 1.90 6.96
CA HIS A 187 12.75 0.67 7.29
C HIS A 187 11.23 0.85 7.17
N GLN A 188 10.76 2.08 6.97
CA GLN A 188 9.34 2.37 6.75
C GLN A 188 8.90 1.83 5.38
N PHE A 189 7.77 1.14 5.34
CA PHE A 189 7.17 0.69 4.10
C PHE A 189 5.65 0.64 4.17
N VAL A 190 5.06 0.31 3.03
CA VAL A 190 3.63 0.13 2.82
C VAL A 190 3.43 -1.30 2.34
N LYS A 191 2.57 -2.04 3.04
CA LYS A 191 2.25 -3.43 2.73
C LYS A 191 1.26 -3.54 1.57
N ASN A 192 1.63 -3.00 0.41
CA ASN A 192 0.93 -3.14 -0.87
C ASN A 192 1.59 -4.20 -1.76
N ASP A 193 1.02 -4.43 -2.95
CA ASP A 193 1.46 -5.44 -3.90
C ASP A 193 1.67 -6.81 -3.24
N GLY A 194 2.87 -7.39 -3.31
CA GLY A 194 3.18 -8.70 -2.71
C GLY A 194 3.06 -8.73 -1.18
N GLY A 195 3.21 -7.58 -0.52
CA GLY A 195 3.02 -7.46 0.92
C GLY A 195 4.06 -8.21 1.77
N PHE A 196 5.22 -8.56 1.21
CA PHE A 196 6.34 -9.08 2.00
C PHE A 196 6.90 -7.96 2.88
N THR A 197 7.25 -8.34 4.10
CA THR A 197 7.71 -7.47 5.17
C THR A 197 9.23 -7.35 5.13
N VAL A 198 9.95 -8.36 4.65
CA VAL A 198 11.41 -8.31 4.44
C VAL A 198 11.71 -7.54 3.16
N LEU A 199 12.73 -6.68 3.22
CA LEU A 199 13.20 -5.96 2.02
C LEU A 199 13.81 -6.94 1.02
N ASN A 200 13.27 -6.97 -0.19
CA ASN A 200 13.85 -7.70 -1.32
C ASN A 200 13.61 -6.91 -2.63
N PRO A 201 14.55 -6.95 -3.58
CA PRO A 201 14.49 -6.22 -4.84
C PRO A 201 13.72 -7.01 -5.93
N ILE A 202 12.72 -7.79 -5.57
CA ILE A 202 11.98 -8.63 -6.53
C ILE A 202 10.81 -7.83 -7.11
N TYR A 203 10.90 -7.55 -8.41
CA TYR A 203 9.90 -6.79 -9.16
C TYR A 203 9.42 -7.59 -10.37
N SER A 204 8.10 -7.68 -10.55
CA SER A 204 7.49 -8.34 -11.72
C SER A 204 6.93 -7.32 -12.69
N ARG A 205 7.29 -7.47 -13.97
CA ARG A 205 6.80 -6.65 -15.10
C ARG A 205 5.53 -7.20 -15.75
N ASN A 206 5.08 -8.38 -15.32
CA ASN A 206 3.98 -9.11 -15.95
C ASN A 206 2.84 -9.32 -14.97
N TRP A 207 3.02 -10.19 -13.97
CA TRP A 207 2.02 -10.46 -12.95
C TRP A 207 2.68 -10.90 -11.64
N LEU A 208 1.98 -10.66 -10.53
CA LEU A 208 2.38 -11.04 -9.18
C LEU A 208 1.12 -11.36 -8.37
N THR A 209 1.14 -12.49 -7.69
CA THR A 209 0.07 -12.90 -6.78
C THR A 209 0.66 -13.23 -5.42
N SER A 210 0.00 -12.82 -4.34
CA SER A 210 0.42 -13.16 -2.99
C SER A 210 -0.76 -13.42 -2.07
N VAL A 211 -0.45 -14.17 -1.00
CA VAL A 211 -1.34 -14.38 0.13
C VAL A 211 -0.56 -14.06 1.40
N ASN A 212 -1.11 -13.17 2.22
CA ASN A 212 -0.56 -12.75 3.49
C ASN A 212 -1.52 -13.18 4.60
N PHE A 213 -1.07 -14.07 5.48
CA PHE A 213 -1.80 -14.49 6.66
C PHE A 213 -1.27 -13.77 7.89
N ASN A 214 -2.16 -13.41 8.80
CA ASN A 214 -1.80 -12.88 10.10
C ASN A 214 -2.77 -13.40 11.17
N ALA A 215 -2.24 -14.02 12.22
CA ALA A 215 -3.00 -14.58 13.33
C ALA A 215 -2.62 -13.88 14.63
N ALA A 216 -3.54 -13.09 15.17
CA ALA A 216 -3.33 -12.40 16.44
C ALA A 216 -3.25 -13.40 17.59
N PHE A 217 -2.31 -13.23 18.52
CA PHE A 217 -2.26 -14.11 19.68
C PHE A 217 -3.45 -13.85 20.61
N PRO A 218 -4.06 -14.90 21.21
CA PRO A 218 -5.22 -14.79 22.08
C PRO A 218 -4.91 -14.19 23.47
N VAL A 219 -3.70 -13.69 23.69
CA VAL A 219 -3.23 -13.01 24.91
C VAL A 219 -3.45 -11.48 24.82
N PRO A 220 -3.45 -10.70 25.91
CA PRO A 220 -3.61 -9.24 25.86
C PRO A 220 -2.38 -8.48 25.33
N LEU A 221 -1.56 -9.11 24.49
CA LEU A 221 -0.44 -8.47 23.81
C LEU A 221 -0.82 -8.14 22.36
N PRO A 222 -0.37 -7.01 21.80
CA PRO A 222 -0.59 -6.65 20.40
C PRO A 222 0.32 -7.43 19.44
N LEU A 223 0.49 -8.73 19.69
CA LEU A 223 1.37 -9.60 18.92
C LEU A 223 0.56 -10.52 18.01
N SER A 224 1.08 -10.74 16.81
CA SER A 224 0.54 -11.70 15.84
C SER A 224 1.68 -12.48 15.19
N ILE A 225 1.39 -13.69 14.72
CA ILE A 225 2.28 -14.41 13.80
C ILE A 225 1.80 -14.14 12.36
N TYR A 226 2.74 -13.88 11.45
CA TYR A 226 2.44 -13.69 10.03
C TYR A 226 3.15 -14.72 9.16
N LEU A 227 2.54 -15.01 8.01
CA LEU A 227 3.09 -15.83 6.93
C LEU A 227 2.73 -15.18 5.60
N ASN A 228 3.72 -14.81 4.80
CA ASN A 228 3.51 -14.28 3.46
C ASN A 228 4.04 -15.28 2.45
N ILE A 229 3.24 -15.59 1.43
CA ILE A 229 3.60 -16.48 0.33
C ILE A 229 3.25 -15.75 -0.96
N ALA A 230 4.10 -15.83 -1.98
CA ALA A 230 3.82 -15.24 -3.28
C ALA A 230 4.29 -16.13 -4.42
N THR A 231 3.83 -15.79 -5.62
CA THR A 231 4.40 -16.27 -6.87
C THR A 231 4.21 -15.18 -7.92
N TYR A 232 5.04 -15.22 -8.96
CA TYR A 232 5.08 -14.18 -9.98
C TYR A 232 5.57 -14.77 -11.30
N TYR A 233 5.50 -13.98 -12.36
CA TYR A 233 5.96 -14.39 -13.68
C TYR A 233 7.41 -14.89 -13.64
N ASN A 234 7.63 -16.12 -14.08
CA ASN A 234 8.93 -16.82 -14.04
C ASN A 234 9.55 -16.95 -12.64
N ALA A 235 8.76 -17.01 -11.56
CA ALA A 235 9.29 -17.10 -10.19
C ALA A 235 10.36 -18.18 -10.00
N LYS A 236 10.17 -19.40 -10.52
CA LYS A 236 11.18 -20.48 -10.41
C LYS A 236 12.49 -20.22 -11.16
N THR A 237 12.50 -19.31 -12.14
CA THR A 237 13.65 -19.06 -13.02
C THR A 237 14.03 -17.58 -13.07
N ALA A 238 13.62 -16.78 -12.07
CA ALA A 238 13.83 -15.34 -12.07
C ALA A 238 15.32 -14.98 -11.91
N PHE A 239 16.04 -15.77 -11.11
CA PHE A 239 17.49 -15.72 -10.89
C PHE A 239 17.96 -17.07 -10.29
N ASP A 240 19.27 -17.27 -10.20
CA ASP A 240 19.82 -18.52 -9.64
C ASP A 240 19.44 -18.69 -8.16
N GLY A 241 18.93 -19.87 -7.81
CA GLY A 241 18.38 -20.16 -6.48
C GLY A 241 16.91 -19.75 -6.26
N SER A 242 16.23 -19.19 -7.27
CA SER A 242 14.81 -18.84 -7.16
C SER A 242 13.90 -20.05 -6.97
N ILE A 243 12.81 -19.88 -6.22
CA ILE A 243 11.78 -20.91 -6.06
C ILE A 243 10.42 -20.43 -6.56
N GLN A 244 9.51 -21.36 -6.87
CA GLN A 244 8.20 -21.03 -7.41
C GLN A 244 7.31 -20.25 -6.42
N PHE A 245 7.45 -20.57 -5.12
CA PHE A 245 6.63 -20.04 -4.04
C PHE A 245 7.52 -19.49 -2.91
N PRO A 246 8.15 -18.31 -3.09
CA PRO A 246 8.84 -17.63 -2.01
C PRO A 246 7.90 -17.41 -0.82
N TYR A 247 8.47 -17.45 0.38
CA TYR A 247 7.73 -17.19 1.61
C TYR A 247 8.58 -16.51 2.67
N GLU A 248 7.91 -15.88 3.63
CA GLU A 248 8.49 -15.37 4.87
C GLU A 248 7.51 -15.54 6.02
N LEU A 249 8.04 -15.81 7.21
CA LEU A 249 7.29 -16.01 8.44
C LEU A 249 7.96 -15.21 9.56
N GLY A 250 7.16 -14.59 10.40
CA GLY A 250 7.67 -13.76 11.49
C GLY A 250 6.59 -13.35 12.49
N ILE A 251 6.96 -12.42 13.37
CA ILE A 251 6.07 -11.82 14.37
C ILE A 251 5.76 -10.37 13.97
N GLU A 252 4.49 -10.00 14.07
CA GLU A 252 4.02 -8.62 13.94
C GLU A 252 3.73 -8.06 15.36
N LEU A 253 4.31 -6.91 15.68
CA LEU A 253 3.89 -6.07 16.80
C LEU A 253 2.98 -4.96 16.27
N ASN A 254 1.69 -5.09 16.52
CA ASN A 254 0.65 -4.18 16.05
C ASN A 254 0.37 -3.09 17.10
N VAL A 255 1.25 -2.09 17.15
CA VAL A 255 1.21 -1.02 18.17
C VAL A 255 -0.08 -0.22 18.09
N LEU A 256 -0.44 0.21 16.89
CA LEU A 256 -1.69 0.90 16.62
C LEU A 256 -2.29 0.35 15.35
N LYS A 257 -3.44 -0.31 15.51
CA LYS A 257 -4.15 -0.98 14.42
C LYS A 257 -4.26 -0.09 13.19
N ASP A 258 -3.92 -0.67 12.04
CA ASP A 258 -3.98 -0.03 10.73
C ASP A 258 -3.05 1.18 10.52
N ILE A 259 -2.36 1.65 11.56
CA ILE A 259 -1.57 2.88 11.55
C ILE A 259 -0.08 2.58 11.77
N PHE A 260 0.26 1.82 12.81
CA PHE A 260 1.64 1.54 13.20
C PHE A 260 1.84 0.06 13.57
N ALA A 261 2.69 -0.62 12.81
CA ALA A 261 3.06 -2.02 13.05
C ALA A 261 4.55 -2.26 12.75
N ILE A 262 5.19 -3.14 13.51
CA ILE A 262 6.59 -3.53 13.35
C ILE A 262 6.66 -5.03 13.07
N TYR A 263 7.51 -5.42 12.11
CA TYR A 263 7.65 -6.79 11.63
C TYR A 263 9.02 -7.35 11.96
N PHE A 264 9.04 -8.50 12.63
CA PHE A 264 10.22 -9.23 13.06
C PHE A 264 10.30 -10.56 12.30
N PRO A 265 11.09 -10.63 11.21
CA PRO A 265 11.27 -11.88 10.46
C PRO A 265 11.86 -12.97 11.36
N ILE A 266 11.36 -14.20 11.22
CA ILE A 266 11.91 -15.39 11.89
C ILE A 266 12.61 -16.28 10.86
N THR A 267 11.93 -16.58 9.75
CA THR A 267 12.46 -17.44 8.69
C THR A 267 11.85 -17.07 7.34
N MET A 268 12.53 -17.43 6.27
CA MET A 268 12.13 -17.13 4.90
C MET A 268 12.72 -18.18 3.96
N SER A 269 12.21 -18.27 2.75
CA SER A 269 12.76 -19.14 1.72
C SER A 269 14.19 -18.73 1.32
N SER A 270 14.95 -19.66 0.72
CA SER A 270 16.36 -19.46 0.38
C SER A 270 16.59 -18.28 -0.58
N ASP A 271 15.70 -18.08 -1.55
CA ASP A 271 15.74 -16.99 -2.51
C ASP A 271 15.47 -15.62 -1.86
N ILE A 272 14.52 -15.55 -0.95
CA ILE A 272 14.23 -14.33 -0.16
C ILE A 272 15.39 -14.03 0.77
N LYS A 273 15.96 -15.04 1.43
CA LYS A 273 17.14 -14.87 2.28
C LYS A 273 18.32 -14.33 1.48
N GLN A 274 18.66 -14.99 0.37
CA GLN A 274 19.77 -14.60 -0.51
C GLN A 274 19.63 -13.16 -1.01
N THR A 275 18.43 -12.77 -1.45
CA THR A 275 18.18 -11.42 -1.96
C THR A 275 18.12 -10.36 -0.86
N ASN A 276 17.62 -10.71 0.33
CA ASN A 276 17.60 -9.81 1.47
C ASN A 276 19.00 -9.51 2.02
N GLU A 277 19.86 -10.52 2.12
CA GLU A 277 21.25 -10.40 2.59
C GLU A 277 22.11 -9.47 1.71
N MET A 278 21.69 -9.19 0.47
CA MET A 278 22.34 -8.16 -0.38
C MET A 278 22.16 -6.74 0.16
N PHE A 279 21.12 -6.49 0.96
CA PHE A 279 20.79 -5.15 1.49
C PHE A 279 20.91 -5.07 3.01
N THR A 280 20.75 -6.19 3.72
CA THR A 280 20.73 -6.22 5.18
C THR A 280 21.90 -7.03 5.72
N THR A 281 22.78 -6.39 6.49
CA THR A 281 23.97 -7.03 7.08
C THR A 281 23.75 -7.56 8.49
N THR A 282 22.71 -7.07 9.18
CA THR A 282 22.37 -7.45 10.56
C THR A 282 20.89 -7.79 10.66
N TYR A 283 20.51 -8.54 11.70
CA TYR A 283 19.10 -8.85 11.97
C TYR A 283 18.24 -7.58 12.10
N PHE A 284 18.74 -6.54 12.78
CA PHE A 284 18.03 -5.28 12.94
C PHE A 284 17.74 -4.59 11.60
N ALA A 285 18.61 -4.74 10.60
CA ALA A 285 18.38 -4.23 9.25
C ALA A 285 17.22 -4.94 8.51
N GLN A 286 16.82 -6.13 8.95
CA GLN A 286 15.69 -6.88 8.38
C GLN A 286 14.33 -6.46 8.94
N ILE A 287 14.32 -5.86 10.14
CA ILE A 287 13.09 -5.42 10.81
C ILE A 287 12.53 -4.22 10.06
N ARG A 288 11.28 -4.28 9.61
CA ARG A 288 10.59 -3.18 8.91
C ARG A 288 9.33 -2.77 9.65
N PHE A 289 8.86 -1.56 9.40
CA PHE A 289 7.64 -1.06 10.02
C PHE A 289 6.73 -0.34 9.03
N VAL A 290 5.44 -0.40 9.29
CA VAL A 290 4.43 0.42 8.62
C VAL A 290 4.09 1.56 9.55
N LEU A 291 4.18 2.79 9.07
CA LEU A 291 3.63 3.98 9.74
C LEU A 291 2.80 4.78 8.74
N ASN A 292 1.48 4.77 8.90
CA ASN A 292 0.55 5.41 7.98
C ASN A 292 0.05 6.75 8.54
N PHE A 293 0.75 7.83 8.18
CA PHE A 293 0.36 9.20 8.57
C PHE A 293 -0.98 9.65 7.99
N SER A 294 -1.35 9.12 6.82
CA SER A 294 -2.60 9.44 6.14
C SER A 294 -3.83 9.09 6.99
N LYS A 295 -3.72 8.06 7.85
CA LYS A 295 -4.76 7.67 8.81
C LYS A 295 -4.73 8.45 10.13
N ILE A 296 -3.66 9.21 10.39
CA ILE A 296 -3.52 10.05 11.60
C ILE A 296 -4.21 11.41 11.41
N VAL A 297 -4.27 11.92 10.18
CA VAL A 297 -4.90 13.21 9.86
C VAL A 297 -6.39 12.99 9.53
N PRO A 298 -7.33 13.30 10.44
CA PRO A 298 -8.74 12.95 10.26
C PRO A 298 -9.43 13.70 9.11
N PHE A 299 -8.87 14.83 8.69
CA PHE A 299 -9.49 15.72 7.70
C PHE A 299 -9.26 15.33 6.24
N LYS A 300 -8.33 14.40 5.96
CA LYS A 300 -8.03 13.96 4.58
C LYS A 300 -8.98 12.85 4.09
N TYR A 301 -9.71 12.20 5.01
CA TYR A 301 -10.56 11.04 4.69
C TYR A 301 -11.85 10.97 5.53
N PRO A 302 -12.71 12.00 5.53
CA PRO A 302 -13.97 11.97 6.30
C PRO A 302 -14.89 10.79 5.92
N ASN A 303 -14.75 10.22 4.71
CA ASN A 303 -15.58 9.14 4.20
C ASN A 303 -14.90 7.76 4.17
N GLN A 304 -13.56 7.70 4.29
CA GLN A 304 -12.90 6.41 4.52
C GLN A 304 -12.89 6.23 6.03
N LEU A 305 -14.02 5.79 6.59
CA LEU A 305 -13.96 5.12 7.88
C LEU A 305 -12.90 4.02 7.69
N PRO A 306 -11.72 4.08 8.36
CA PRO A 306 -10.78 2.98 8.26
C PRO A 306 -11.57 1.71 8.54
N LEU A 307 -11.36 0.67 7.72
CA LEU A 307 -11.84 -0.65 8.05
C LEU A 307 -11.06 -1.08 9.28
N MET A 308 -11.47 -0.59 10.45
CA MET A 308 -10.98 -1.03 11.73
C MET A 308 -11.53 -2.45 11.90
N PHE A 309 -10.80 -3.45 11.42
CA PHE A 309 -11.19 -4.86 11.53
C PHE A 309 -10.82 -5.41 12.90
#